data_AF-A0A8D0NB49-F1
#
_entry.id   AF-A0A8D0NB49-F1
#
_cell.length_a   1.000
_cell.length_b   1.000
_cell.length_c   1.000
_cell.angle_alpha   90.00
_cell.angle_beta   90.00
_cell.angle_gamma   90.00
#
_symmetry.space_group_name_H-M   'P 1'
#
loop_
_entity.id
_entity.type
_entity.pdbx_description
1 polymer ?
#
loop_
_entity_poly.entity_id
_entity_poly.type
_entity_poly.pdbx_seq_one_letter_code
_entity_poly.pdbx_strand_id
1 'polypeptide(L)'
;MDHISDSFLETNVPLLVLIEAAKSGNEKEVKEYAQVFREHANKLVEVANLACSISNNEEGVKLVRMAATQIDSLCPQVINAALTLAARPQSKVAQDNMDVFKDQWEKQVRVLTEAVDDITSVDDFLSVSENHILEDVNKCVIALQEGDVDTLDRTAGAIRGRAARVIHIINAEMENYEAGVYTEKVLEATKLLSETVMPRFAEQVEVAIEALSANVPQPFEENEFIDASRLVYDGVRDIRKAVLMIRVRDSSVART
;
A
#
# COMPACT_ATOMS: atom_id res chain seq x y z
N MET A 1 -5.54 11.53 6.08
CA MET A 1 -5.83 10.47 5.09
C MET A 1 -4.73 10.33 4.08
N ASP A 2 -4.25 11.43 3.49
CA ASP A 2 -3.15 11.41 2.50
C ASP A 2 -1.92 10.65 3.01
N HIS A 3 -1.48 10.96 4.24
CA HIS A 3 -0.35 10.26 4.87
C HIS A 3 -0.58 8.76 5.13
N ILE A 4 -1.82 8.34 5.35
CA ILE A 4 -2.18 6.91 5.55
C ILE A 4 -2.10 6.20 4.20
N SER A 5 -2.64 6.83 3.15
CA SER A 5 -2.59 6.28 1.80
C SER A 5 -1.15 6.13 1.29
N ASP A 6 -0.24 7.05 1.63
CA ASP A 6 1.15 7.00 1.14
C ASP A 6 2.06 6.10 1.98
N SER A 7 1.98 6.21 3.31
CA SER A 7 2.96 5.56 4.19
C SER A 7 2.75 4.05 4.32
N PHE A 8 1.58 3.53 3.95
CA PHE A 8 1.26 2.10 4.03
C PHE A 8 1.26 1.37 2.68
N LEU A 9 1.88 1.92 1.62
CA LEU A 9 1.95 1.28 0.30
C LEU A 9 3.07 0.25 0.17
N GLU A 10 4.27 0.58 0.63
CA GLU A 10 5.48 -0.26 0.46
C GLU A 10 6.23 -0.41 1.78
N THR A 11 5.58 -1.06 2.75
CA THR A 11 6.09 -1.06 4.13
C THR A 11 7.34 -1.93 4.35
N ASN A 12 7.66 -2.81 3.40
CA ASN A 12 8.68 -3.85 3.58
C ASN A 12 9.99 -3.54 2.85
N VAL A 13 10.02 -2.60 1.90
CA VAL A 13 11.22 -2.30 1.10
C VAL A 13 12.42 -1.93 1.98
N PRO A 14 12.30 -1.02 2.97
CA PRO A 14 13.43 -0.69 3.85
C PRO A 14 13.96 -1.88 4.65
N LEU A 15 13.08 -2.83 5.02
CA LEU A 15 13.48 -4.05 5.72
C LEU A 15 14.27 -5.00 4.80
N LEU A 16 13.80 -5.21 3.58
CA LEU A 16 14.45 -6.11 2.63
C LEU A 16 15.86 -5.60 2.25
N VAL A 17 16.00 -4.29 2.02
CA VAL A 17 17.30 -3.66 1.75
C VAL A 17 18.25 -3.81 2.95
N LEU A 18 17.76 -3.59 4.18
CA LEU A 18 18.53 -3.80 5.40
C LEU A 18 19.02 -5.26 5.55
N ILE A 19 18.14 -6.23 5.28
CA ILE A 19 18.47 -7.66 5.37
C ILE A 19 19.52 -8.04 4.31
N GLU A 20 19.42 -7.51 3.09
CA GLU A 20 20.39 -7.80 2.04
C GLU A 20 21.79 -7.28 2.37
N ALA A 21 21.89 -6.05 2.90
CA ALA A 21 23.14 -5.51 3.42
C ALA A 21 23.71 -6.36 4.59
N ALA A 22 22.84 -6.92 5.43
CA ALA A 22 23.27 -7.81 6.51
C ALA A 22 23.79 -9.15 5.97
N LYS A 23 23.16 -9.72 4.94
CA LYS A 23 23.61 -10.95 4.29
C LYS A 23 24.95 -10.79 3.56
N SER A 24 25.25 -9.59 3.04
CA SER A 24 26.55 -9.29 2.43
C SER A 24 27.68 -9.11 3.46
N GLY A 25 27.35 -8.99 4.75
CA GLY A 25 28.32 -8.75 5.82
C GLY A 25 28.84 -7.32 5.91
N ASN A 26 28.17 -6.37 5.24
CA ASN A 26 28.60 -4.99 5.20
C ASN A 26 28.06 -4.20 6.41
N GLU A 27 28.75 -4.27 7.55
CA GLU A 27 28.32 -3.60 8.79
C GLU A 27 28.11 -2.08 8.67
N LYS A 28 28.85 -1.42 7.76
CA LYS A 28 28.71 0.03 7.55
C LYS A 28 27.38 0.34 6.87
N GLU A 29 27.09 -0.37 5.79
CA GLU A 29 25.87 -0.22 5.00
C GLU A 29 24.63 -0.62 5.81
N VAL A 30 24.74 -1.64 6.66
CA VAL A 30 23.69 -2.02 7.61
C VAL A 30 23.34 -0.87 8.56
N LYS A 31 24.31 -0.08 9.03
CA LYS A 31 24.03 1.08 9.89
C LYS A 31 23.30 2.20 9.15
N GLU A 32 23.66 2.43 7.88
CA GLU A 32 23.01 3.43 7.02
C GLU A 32 21.56 3.01 6.75
N TYR A 33 21.32 1.76 6.32
CA TYR A 33 19.97 1.26 6.07
C TYR A 33 19.15 1.05 7.35
N ALA A 34 19.78 0.78 8.50
CA ALA A 34 19.07 0.73 9.78
C ALA A 34 18.48 2.09 10.16
N GLN A 35 19.13 3.19 9.77
CA GLN A 35 18.58 4.53 9.97
C GLN A 35 17.35 4.75 9.08
N VAL A 36 17.43 4.41 7.78
CA VAL A 36 16.30 4.51 6.85
C VAL A 36 15.10 3.67 7.33
N PHE A 37 15.36 2.43 7.74
CA PHE A 37 14.33 1.55 8.30
C PHE A 37 13.68 2.15 9.56
N ARG A 38 14.47 2.74 10.47
CA ARG A 38 13.95 3.39 11.67
C ARG A 38 13.13 4.63 11.36
N GLU A 39 13.58 5.46 10.43
CA GLU A 39 12.84 6.65 9.99
C GLU A 39 11.49 6.25 9.38
N HIS A 40 11.47 5.20 8.56
CA HIS A 40 10.24 4.63 8.02
C HIS A 40 9.32 4.09 9.13
N ALA A 41 9.85 3.34 10.10
CA ALA A 41 9.08 2.87 11.26
C ALA A 41 8.45 4.02 12.05
N ASN A 42 9.23 5.08 12.32
CA ASN A 42 8.74 6.29 12.98
C ASN A 42 7.62 6.95 12.18
N LYS A 43 7.73 6.95 10.85
CA LYS A 43 6.68 7.52 9.98
C LYS A 43 5.37 6.74 10.08
N LEU A 44 5.42 5.41 10.08
CA LEU A 44 4.23 4.56 10.30
C LEU A 44 3.54 4.90 11.63
N VAL A 45 4.32 5.03 12.70
CA VAL A 45 3.82 5.38 14.03
C VAL A 45 3.25 6.81 14.08
N GLU A 46 3.90 7.78 13.44
CA GLU A 46 3.41 9.15 13.33
C GLU A 46 2.04 9.18 12.65
N VAL A 47 1.91 8.50 11.52
CA VAL A 47 0.67 8.44 10.74
C VAL A 47 -0.45 7.73 11.49
N ALA A 48 -0.14 6.64 12.19
CA ALA A 48 -1.10 5.96 13.07
C ALA A 48 -1.61 6.87 14.20
N ASN A 49 -0.73 7.68 14.79
CA ASN A 49 -1.12 8.65 15.82
C ASN A 49 -1.96 9.81 15.27
N LEU A 50 -1.69 10.26 14.04
CA LEU A 50 -2.55 11.24 13.36
C LEU A 50 -3.95 10.68 13.13
N ALA A 51 -4.07 9.43 12.66
CA ALA A 51 -5.36 8.76 12.51
C ALA A 51 -6.13 8.71 13.86
N CYS A 52 -5.41 8.43 14.96
CA CYS A 52 -6.00 8.45 16.29
C CYS A 52 -6.52 9.82 16.73
N SER A 53 -5.88 10.92 16.31
CA SER A 53 -6.28 12.28 16.74
C SER A 53 -7.59 12.77 16.14
N ILE A 54 -8.04 12.15 15.05
CA ILE A 54 -9.25 12.53 14.31
C ILE A 54 -10.37 11.49 14.43
N SER A 55 -10.11 10.35 15.09
CA SER A 55 -11.10 9.29 15.27
C SER A 55 -11.86 9.46 16.60
N ASN A 56 -13.16 9.17 16.55
CA ASN A 56 -14.02 9.12 17.74
C ASN A 56 -14.19 7.69 18.30
N ASN A 57 -13.56 6.67 17.67
CA ASN A 57 -13.61 5.29 18.13
C ASN A 57 -12.58 5.05 19.25
N GLU A 58 -12.97 5.26 20.51
CA GLU A 58 -12.07 5.14 21.68
C GLU A 58 -11.38 3.77 21.78
N GLU A 59 -12.12 2.68 21.52
CA GLU A 59 -11.60 1.32 21.59
C GLU A 59 -10.60 1.04 20.47
N GLY A 60 -10.95 1.41 19.23
CA GLY A 60 -10.04 1.28 18.09
C GLY A 60 -8.77 2.13 18.25
N VAL A 61 -8.89 3.36 18.77
CA VAL A 61 -7.73 4.23 19.07
C VAL A 61 -6.79 3.56 20.07
N LYS A 62 -7.33 2.85 21.07
CA LYS A 62 -6.50 2.10 22.02
C LYS A 62 -5.74 0.96 21.33
N LEU A 63 -6.38 0.21 20.43
CA LEU A 63 -5.74 -0.86 19.66
C LEU A 63 -4.61 -0.31 18.76
N VAL A 64 -4.85 0.80 18.06
CA VAL A 64 -3.82 1.45 17.23
C VAL A 64 -2.62 1.88 18.08
N ARG A 65 -2.84 2.52 19.23
CA ARG A 65 -1.75 2.94 20.11
C ARG A 65 -0.95 1.76 20.67
N MET A 66 -1.63 0.65 20.98
CA MET A 66 -0.96 -0.59 21.40
C MET A 66 -0.10 -1.17 20.27
N ALA A 67 -0.63 -1.26 19.05
CA ALA A 67 0.10 -1.74 17.88
C ALA A 67 1.31 -0.84 17.54
N ALA A 68 1.15 0.49 17.63
CA ALA A 68 2.23 1.45 17.43
C ALA A 68 3.35 1.30 18.47
N THR A 69 2.99 1.09 19.75
CA THR A 69 3.97 0.82 20.82
C THR A 69 4.74 -0.48 20.56
N GLN A 70 4.08 -1.50 20.01
CA GLN A 70 4.72 -2.75 19.63
C GLN A 70 5.72 -2.53 18.48
N ILE A 71 5.37 -1.72 17.46
CA ILE A 71 6.30 -1.33 16.39
C ILE A 71 7.55 -0.64 16.96
N ASP A 72 7.38 0.35 17.84
CA ASP A 72 8.50 1.06 18.47
C ASP A 72 9.43 0.13 19.25
N SER A 73 8.86 -0.84 19.97
CA SER A 73 9.64 -1.80 20.75
C SER A 73 10.33 -2.88 19.88
N LEU A 74 9.73 -3.24 18.73
CA LEU A 74 10.24 -4.26 17.83
C LEU A 74 11.34 -3.73 16.90
N CYS A 75 11.21 -2.49 16.43
CA CYS A 75 12.16 -1.82 15.52
C CYS A 75 13.64 -1.98 15.91
N PRO A 76 14.08 -1.66 17.15
CA PRO A 76 15.48 -1.85 17.55
C PRO A 76 15.91 -3.32 17.58
N GLN A 77 14.99 -4.26 17.82
CA GLN A 77 15.31 -5.70 17.85
C GLN A 77 15.60 -6.23 16.44
N VAL A 78 14.81 -5.80 15.44
CA VAL A 78 15.04 -6.09 14.02
C VAL A 78 16.42 -5.56 13.58
N ILE A 79 16.75 -4.32 13.94
CA ILE A 79 18.05 -3.72 13.64
C ILE A 79 19.19 -4.53 14.29
N ASN A 80 19.02 -4.95 15.55
CA ASN A 80 20.03 -5.75 16.24
C ASN A 80 20.21 -7.15 15.62
N ALA A 81 19.13 -7.77 15.13
CA ALA A 81 19.20 -9.01 14.37
C ALA A 81 20.01 -8.82 13.07
N ALA A 82 19.77 -7.74 12.34
CA ALA A 82 20.50 -7.40 11.12
C ALA A 82 21.99 -7.15 11.41
N LEU A 83 22.33 -6.40 12.47
CA LEU A 83 23.72 -6.18 12.89
C LEU A 83 24.43 -7.49 13.28
N THR A 84 23.72 -8.39 13.98
CA THR A 84 24.26 -9.70 14.36
C THR A 84 24.52 -10.58 13.15
N LEU A 85 23.62 -10.55 12.17
CA LEU A 85 23.78 -11.24 10.89
C LEU A 85 24.96 -10.66 10.10
N ALA A 86 25.10 -9.33 10.03
CA ALA A 86 26.19 -8.66 9.36
C ALA A 86 27.57 -9.05 9.92
N ALA A 87 27.68 -9.15 11.25
CA ALA A 87 28.91 -9.59 11.90
C ALA A 87 29.24 -11.08 11.65
N ARG A 88 28.23 -11.91 11.33
CA ARG A 88 28.37 -13.35 11.11
C ARG A 88 27.46 -13.87 9.98
N PRO A 89 27.71 -13.48 8.70
CA PRO A 89 26.74 -13.72 7.63
C PRO A 89 26.51 -15.20 7.31
N GLN A 90 27.51 -16.04 7.57
CA GLN A 90 27.47 -17.49 7.35
C GLN A 90 26.88 -18.28 8.54
N SER A 91 26.56 -17.60 9.65
CA SER A 91 26.01 -18.26 10.84
C SER A 91 24.54 -18.60 10.59
N LYS A 92 24.23 -19.90 10.53
CA LYS A 92 22.84 -20.35 10.36
C LYS A 92 21.91 -19.84 11.45
N VAL A 93 22.39 -19.78 12.70
CA VAL A 93 21.65 -19.20 13.83
C VAL A 93 21.33 -17.71 13.62
N ALA A 94 22.25 -16.94 13.02
CA ALA A 94 22.02 -15.52 12.77
C ALA A 94 21.04 -15.31 11.61
N GLN A 95 21.12 -16.16 10.59
CA GLN A 95 20.18 -16.17 9.47
C GLN A 95 18.76 -16.50 9.96
N ASP A 96 18.61 -17.60 10.71
CA ASP A 96 17.31 -18.03 11.24
C ASP A 96 16.72 -16.98 12.20
N ASN A 97 17.56 -16.34 13.03
CA ASN A 97 17.13 -15.24 13.89
C ASN A 97 16.63 -14.03 13.08
N MET A 98 17.31 -13.68 11.98
CA MET A 98 16.85 -12.59 11.11
C MET A 98 15.52 -12.91 10.44
N ASP A 99 15.33 -14.14 9.99
CA ASP A 99 14.06 -14.58 9.38
C ASP A 99 12.90 -14.49 10.38
N VAL A 100 13.11 -14.90 11.63
CA VAL A 100 12.10 -14.76 12.71
C VAL A 100 11.71 -13.29 12.92
N PHE A 101 12.68 -12.38 12.98
CA PHE A 101 12.40 -10.96 13.17
C PHE A 101 11.78 -10.30 11.93
N LYS A 102 12.12 -10.77 10.72
CA LYS A 102 11.47 -10.35 9.47
C LYS A 102 9.98 -10.67 9.51
N ASP A 103 9.63 -11.93 9.78
CA ASP A 103 8.23 -12.37 9.80
C ASP A 103 7.45 -11.67 10.93
N GLN A 104 8.08 -11.48 12.08
CA GLN A 104 7.48 -10.74 13.20
C GLN A 104 7.22 -9.26 12.84
N TRP A 105 8.15 -8.62 12.14
CA TRP A 105 7.98 -7.23 11.69
C TRP A 105 6.83 -7.11 10.69
N GLU A 106 6.81 -7.94 9.64
CA GLU A 106 5.77 -7.93 8.62
C GLU A 106 4.39 -8.16 9.24
N LYS A 107 4.29 -9.09 10.20
CA LYS A 107 3.06 -9.31 10.95
C LYS A 107 2.66 -8.09 11.79
N GLN A 108 3.60 -7.48 12.49
CA GLN A 108 3.31 -6.35 13.37
C GLN A 108 2.88 -5.10 12.59
N VAL A 109 3.51 -4.85 11.45
CA VAL A 109 3.11 -3.78 10.53
C VAL A 109 1.69 -4.01 10.03
N ARG A 110 1.37 -5.25 9.63
CA ARG A 110 0.00 -5.61 9.20
C ARG A 110 -1.04 -5.32 10.30
N VAL A 111 -0.76 -5.74 11.54
CA VAL A 111 -1.64 -5.46 12.69
C VAL A 111 -1.84 -3.96 12.91
N LEU A 112 -0.78 -3.15 12.80
CA LEU A 112 -0.90 -1.69 12.89
C LEU A 112 -1.76 -1.13 11.77
N THR A 113 -1.55 -1.57 10.54
CA THR A 113 -2.29 -1.12 9.37
C THR A 113 -3.79 -1.44 9.48
N GLU A 114 -4.13 -2.68 9.83
CA GLU A 114 -5.52 -3.12 10.04
C GLU A 114 -6.20 -2.30 11.15
N ALA A 115 -5.52 -2.08 12.29
CA ALA A 115 -6.07 -1.26 13.36
C ALA A 115 -6.28 0.20 12.94
N VAL A 116 -5.40 0.76 12.10
CA VAL A 116 -5.55 2.13 11.57
C VAL A 116 -6.73 2.20 10.60
N ASP A 117 -6.93 1.16 9.78
CA ASP A 117 -8.06 1.08 8.86
C ASP A 117 -9.40 1.00 9.62
N ASP A 118 -9.47 0.26 10.73
CA ASP A 118 -10.68 0.13 11.58
C ASP A 118 -11.17 1.45 12.19
N ILE A 119 -10.26 2.40 12.44
CA ILE A 119 -10.60 3.73 12.99
C ILE A 119 -10.81 4.79 11.93
N THR A 120 -10.65 4.42 10.66
CA THR A 120 -10.70 5.30 9.50
C THR A 120 -11.98 5.07 8.71
N SER A 121 -12.70 6.15 8.37
CA SER A 121 -13.91 6.03 7.56
C SER A 121 -13.58 5.54 6.14
N VAL A 122 -14.28 4.51 5.69
CA VAL A 122 -14.20 4.00 4.31
C VAL A 122 -14.50 5.10 3.28
N ASP A 123 -15.38 6.05 3.59
CA ASP A 123 -15.70 7.16 2.67
C ASP A 123 -14.51 8.11 2.49
N ASP A 124 -13.88 8.52 3.61
CA ASP A 124 -12.69 9.37 3.59
C ASP A 124 -11.53 8.64 2.90
N PHE A 125 -11.38 7.34 3.14
CA PHE A 125 -10.36 6.50 2.52
C PHE A 125 -10.53 6.40 1.00
N LEU A 126 -11.74 6.12 0.53
CA LEU A 126 -12.05 6.05 -0.89
C LEU A 126 -11.89 7.41 -1.59
N SER A 127 -12.34 8.49 -0.95
CA SER A 127 -12.21 9.84 -1.49
C SER A 127 -10.74 10.24 -1.71
N VAL A 128 -9.88 10.00 -0.72
CA VAL A 128 -8.45 10.28 -0.84
C VAL A 128 -7.75 9.33 -1.82
N SER A 129 -8.07 8.04 -1.78
CA SER A 129 -7.48 7.06 -2.70
C SER A 129 -7.84 7.37 -4.16
N GLU A 130 -9.07 7.81 -4.43
CA GLU A 130 -9.49 8.27 -5.76
C GLU A 130 -8.65 9.47 -6.24
N ASN A 131 -8.42 10.47 -5.39
CA ASN A 131 -7.60 11.64 -5.74
C ASN A 131 -6.14 11.25 -6.01
N HIS A 132 -5.54 10.44 -5.14
CA HIS A 132 -4.16 10.00 -5.33
C HIS A 132 -3.98 9.13 -6.58
N ILE A 133 -4.93 8.22 -6.88
CA ILE A 133 -4.91 7.45 -8.13
C ILE A 133 -4.97 8.39 -9.34
N LEU A 134 -5.81 9.43 -9.31
CA LEU A 134 -5.86 10.41 -10.40
C LEU A 134 -4.53 11.16 -10.57
N GLU A 135 -3.93 11.61 -9.46
CA GLU A 135 -2.62 12.26 -9.49
C GLU A 135 -1.52 11.34 -10.02
N ASP A 136 -1.48 10.09 -9.56
CA ASP A 136 -0.49 9.11 -9.99
C ASP A 136 -0.70 8.71 -11.46
N VAL A 137 -1.95 8.54 -11.92
CA VAL A 137 -2.26 8.32 -13.35
C VAL A 137 -1.74 9.49 -14.21
N ASN A 138 -1.97 10.74 -13.79
CA ASN A 138 -1.45 11.90 -14.51
C ASN A 138 0.09 11.91 -14.54
N LYS A 139 0.76 11.57 -13.43
CA LYS A 139 2.23 11.44 -13.38
C LYS A 139 2.74 10.33 -14.29
N CYS A 140 2.07 9.17 -14.35
CA CYS A 140 2.41 8.08 -15.26
C CYS A 140 2.35 8.51 -16.73
N VAL A 141 1.29 9.24 -17.12
CA VAL A 141 1.14 9.74 -18.49
C VAL A 141 2.23 10.77 -18.83
N ILE A 142 2.60 11.65 -17.89
CA ILE A 142 3.70 12.60 -18.09
C ILE A 142 5.04 11.86 -18.23
N ALA A 143 5.34 10.91 -17.34
CA ALA A 143 6.57 10.12 -17.39
C ALA A 143 6.70 9.35 -18.72
N LEU A 144 5.59 8.82 -19.23
CA LEU A 144 5.53 8.19 -20.55
C LEU A 144 5.92 9.17 -21.66
N GLN A 145 5.35 10.37 -21.67
CA GLN A 145 5.62 11.41 -22.69
C GLN A 145 7.06 11.94 -22.62
N GLU A 146 7.65 11.96 -21.43
CA GLU A 146 9.04 12.37 -21.21
C GLU A 146 10.05 11.24 -21.45
N GLY A 147 9.59 10.00 -21.62
CA GLY A 147 10.44 8.81 -21.74
C GLY A 147 11.17 8.46 -20.43
N ASP A 148 10.67 8.92 -19.29
CA ASP A 148 11.24 8.65 -17.96
C ASP A 148 10.73 7.31 -17.43
N VAL A 149 11.48 6.25 -17.75
CA VAL A 149 11.17 4.87 -17.37
C VAL A 149 11.17 4.67 -15.85
N ASP A 150 12.10 5.32 -15.14
CA ASP A 150 12.24 5.15 -13.69
C ASP A 150 11.02 5.75 -12.95
N THR A 151 10.58 6.94 -13.37
CA THR A 151 9.36 7.54 -12.82
C THR A 151 8.12 6.75 -13.24
N LEU A 152 8.06 6.25 -14.47
CA LEU A 152 6.95 5.44 -14.96
C LEU A 152 6.75 4.18 -14.12
N ASP A 153 7.81 3.38 -13.90
CA ASP A 153 7.73 2.14 -13.12
C ASP A 153 7.36 2.41 -11.65
N ARG A 154 8.00 3.42 -11.04
CA ARG A 154 7.71 3.81 -9.65
C ARG A 154 6.26 4.25 -9.48
N THR A 155 5.77 5.12 -10.36
CA THR A 155 4.38 5.62 -10.26
C THR A 155 3.37 4.51 -10.57
N ALA A 156 3.65 3.63 -11.53
CA ALA A 156 2.83 2.46 -11.79
C ALA A 156 2.81 1.47 -10.60
N GLY A 157 3.93 1.33 -9.88
CA GLY A 157 4.01 0.63 -8.60
C GLY A 157 3.07 1.21 -7.55
N ALA A 158 3.09 2.54 -7.36
CA ALA A 158 2.19 3.23 -6.44
C ALA A 158 0.71 3.03 -6.79
N ILE A 159 0.34 3.15 -8.08
CA ILE A 159 -1.03 2.89 -8.56
C ILE A 159 -1.46 1.47 -8.23
N ARG A 160 -0.62 0.47 -8.51
CA ARG A 160 -0.88 -0.95 -8.19
C ARG A 160 -1.10 -1.15 -6.69
N GLY A 161 -0.22 -0.60 -5.86
CA GLY A 161 -0.34 -0.68 -4.40
C GLY A 161 -1.62 -0.05 -3.88
N ARG A 162 -1.99 1.15 -4.35
CA ARG A 162 -3.22 1.85 -3.94
C ARG A 162 -4.47 1.09 -4.38
N ALA A 163 -4.52 0.62 -5.62
CA ALA A 163 -5.66 -0.15 -6.11
C ALA A 163 -5.84 -1.46 -5.31
N ALA A 164 -4.75 -2.18 -5.03
CA ALA A 164 -4.78 -3.37 -4.19
C ALA A 164 -5.27 -3.07 -2.77
N ARG A 165 -4.83 -1.95 -2.17
CA ARG A 165 -5.31 -1.51 -0.85
C ARG A 165 -6.80 -1.18 -0.86
N VAL A 166 -7.29 -0.49 -1.90
CA VAL A 166 -8.73 -0.22 -2.08
C VAL A 166 -9.53 -1.52 -2.13
N ILE A 167 -9.10 -2.47 -2.95
CA ILE A 167 -9.78 -3.78 -3.05
C ILE A 167 -9.80 -4.49 -1.69
N HIS A 168 -8.67 -4.51 -0.98
CA HIS A 168 -8.56 -5.17 0.32
C HIS A 168 -9.52 -4.59 1.37
N ILE A 169 -9.47 -3.27 1.56
CA ILE A 169 -10.29 -2.58 2.57
C ILE A 169 -11.77 -2.70 2.23
N ILE A 170 -12.16 -2.58 0.96
CA ILE A 170 -13.57 -2.68 0.58
C ILE A 170 -14.10 -4.11 0.70
N ASN A 171 -13.32 -5.12 0.33
CA ASN A 171 -13.74 -6.51 0.52
C ASN A 171 -13.93 -6.82 2.02
N ALA A 172 -13.00 -6.40 2.88
CA ALA A 172 -13.12 -6.58 4.33
C ALA A 172 -14.34 -5.81 4.90
N GLU A 173 -14.58 -4.57 4.47
CA GLU A 173 -15.75 -3.80 4.88
C GLU A 173 -17.06 -4.48 4.45
N MET A 174 -17.12 -5.12 3.28
CA MET A 174 -18.32 -5.83 2.82
C MET A 174 -18.65 -7.08 3.65
N GLU A 175 -17.68 -7.68 4.35
CA GLU A 175 -17.91 -8.81 5.27
C GLU A 175 -18.77 -8.41 6.49
N ASN A 176 -18.86 -7.11 6.79
CA ASN A 176 -19.68 -6.57 7.88
C ASN A 176 -21.18 -6.45 7.51
N TYR A 177 -21.57 -6.72 6.26
CA TYR A 177 -22.94 -6.59 5.76
C TYR A 177 -23.52 -7.95 5.37
N GLU A 178 -24.84 -8.09 5.44
CA GLU A 178 -25.51 -9.28 4.93
C GLU A 178 -25.37 -9.40 3.40
N ALA A 179 -25.20 -10.62 2.90
CA ALA A 179 -25.10 -10.87 1.48
C ALA A 179 -26.39 -10.46 0.75
N GLY A 180 -26.25 -9.66 -0.31
CA GLY A 180 -27.38 -9.20 -1.11
C GLY A 180 -26.96 -8.21 -2.19
N VAL A 181 -27.94 -7.53 -2.80
CA VAL A 181 -27.73 -6.66 -3.97
C VAL A 181 -26.68 -5.58 -3.74
N TYR A 182 -26.57 -5.06 -2.51
CA TYR A 182 -25.53 -4.09 -2.15
C TYR A 182 -24.13 -4.68 -2.21
N THR A 183 -23.87 -5.73 -1.42
CA THR A 183 -22.57 -6.36 -1.33
C THR A 183 -22.16 -6.98 -2.66
N GLU A 184 -23.10 -7.59 -3.40
CA GLU A 184 -22.85 -8.09 -4.76
C GLU A 184 -22.37 -6.99 -5.71
N LYS A 185 -23.06 -5.84 -5.74
CA LYS A 185 -22.70 -4.73 -6.63
C LYS A 185 -21.33 -4.14 -6.30
N VAL A 186 -21.00 -4.02 -5.02
CA VAL A 186 -19.68 -3.52 -4.57
C VAL A 186 -18.60 -4.54 -4.94
N LEU A 187 -18.82 -5.82 -4.66
CA LEU A 187 -17.85 -6.88 -4.93
C LEU A 187 -17.65 -7.14 -6.43
N GLU A 188 -18.68 -6.93 -7.26
CA GLU A 188 -18.54 -6.97 -8.71
C GLU A 188 -17.61 -5.86 -9.21
N ALA A 189 -17.74 -4.64 -8.67
CA ALA A 189 -16.85 -3.52 -9.02
C ALA A 189 -15.41 -3.77 -8.54
N THR A 190 -15.21 -4.32 -7.33
CA THR A 190 -13.86 -4.66 -6.85
C THR A 190 -13.23 -5.77 -7.69
N LYS A 191 -14.01 -6.77 -8.11
CA LYS A 191 -13.57 -7.86 -8.99
C LYS A 191 -13.20 -7.37 -10.39
N LEU A 192 -13.98 -6.46 -10.97
CA LEU A 192 -13.66 -5.86 -12.27
C LEU A 192 -12.32 -5.10 -12.21
N LEU A 193 -12.10 -4.34 -11.14
CA LEU A 193 -10.84 -3.64 -10.93
C LEU A 193 -9.67 -4.64 -10.82
N SER A 194 -9.80 -5.67 -9.98
CA SER A 194 -8.72 -6.61 -9.67
C SER A 194 -8.40 -7.59 -10.80
N GLU A 195 -9.41 -8.15 -11.48
CA GLU A 195 -9.24 -9.24 -12.45
C GLU A 195 -9.16 -8.77 -13.90
N THR A 196 -9.57 -7.54 -14.21
CA THR A 196 -9.59 -7.03 -15.59
C THR A 196 -8.80 -5.75 -15.76
N VAL A 197 -9.09 -4.71 -14.97
CA VAL A 197 -8.49 -3.38 -15.16
C VAL A 197 -7.02 -3.38 -14.76
N MET A 198 -6.68 -3.87 -13.56
CA MET A 198 -5.30 -3.86 -13.06
C MET A 198 -4.34 -4.74 -13.88
N PRO A 199 -4.72 -5.96 -14.33
CA PRO A 199 -3.88 -6.75 -15.22
C PRO A 199 -3.60 -6.05 -16.55
N ARG A 200 -4.62 -5.44 -17.16
CA ARG A 200 -4.46 -4.68 -18.41
C ARG A 200 -3.55 -3.47 -18.23
N PHE A 201 -3.70 -2.74 -17.12
CA PHE A 201 -2.80 -1.63 -16.80
C PHE A 201 -1.35 -2.11 -16.62
N ALA A 202 -1.13 -3.21 -15.89
CA ALA A 202 0.21 -3.76 -15.68
C ALA A 202 0.87 -4.19 -17.00
N GLU A 203 0.12 -4.83 -17.90
CA GLU A 203 0.59 -5.21 -19.24
C GLU A 203 1.02 -3.98 -20.06
N GLN A 204 0.21 -2.92 -20.06
CA GLN A 204 0.52 -1.69 -20.80
C GLN A 204 1.74 -0.95 -20.22
N VAL A 205 1.93 -0.99 -18.90
CA VAL A 205 3.15 -0.46 -18.25
C VAL A 205 4.38 -1.26 -18.69
N GLU A 206 4.30 -2.60 -18.71
CA GLU A 206 5.40 -3.46 -19.14
C GLU A 206 5.78 -3.18 -20.59
N VAL A 207 4.80 -3.13 -21.50
CA VAL A 207 5.02 -2.80 -22.92
C VAL A 207 5.69 -1.43 -23.09
N ALA A 208 5.22 -0.41 -22.37
CA ALA A 208 5.78 0.94 -22.44
C ALA A 208 7.23 0.97 -21.94
N ILE A 209 7.51 0.33 -20.80
CA ILE A 209 8.86 0.25 -20.22
C ILE A 209 9.80 -0.49 -21.19
N GLU A 210 9.39 -1.62 -21.76
CA GLU A 210 10.20 -2.38 -22.72
C GLU A 210 10.52 -1.57 -23.97
N ALA A 211 9.51 -0.88 -24.52
CA ALA A 211 9.65 -0.07 -25.73
C ALA A 211 10.59 1.13 -25.51
N LEU A 212 10.48 1.80 -24.36
CA LEU A 212 11.33 2.94 -23.98
C LEU A 212 12.76 2.52 -23.58
N SER A 213 12.92 1.36 -22.95
CA SER A 213 14.23 0.85 -22.49
C SER A 213 15.07 0.20 -23.58
N ALA A 214 14.49 -0.03 -24.77
CA ALA A 214 15.21 -0.59 -25.90
C ALA A 214 16.35 0.35 -26.37
N ASN A 215 17.48 -0.22 -26.79
CA ASN A 215 18.63 0.53 -27.34
C ASN A 215 18.24 1.49 -28.48
N VAL A 216 17.17 1.17 -29.20
CA VAL A 216 16.44 2.09 -30.08
C VAL A 216 15.00 2.06 -29.60
N PRO A 217 14.44 3.20 -29.12
CA PRO A 217 13.06 3.25 -28.65
C PRO A 217 12.10 2.70 -29.70
N GLN A 218 11.28 1.73 -29.30
CA GLN A 218 10.29 1.13 -30.18
C GLN A 218 8.99 1.92 -30.13
N PRO A 219 8.24 2.00 -31.26
CA PRO A 219 6.91 2.57 -31.22
C PRO A 219 5.99 1.65 -30.41
N PHE A 220 5.18 2.26 -29.55
CA PHE A 220 4.11 1.59 -28.82
C PHE A 220 2.86 2.47 -28.84
N GLU A 221 1.70 1.87 -28.60
CA GLU A 221 0.41 2.56 -28.69
C GLU A 221 0.12 3.37 -27.41
N GLU A 222 0.59 4.62 -27.34
CA GLU A 222 0.38 5.52 -26.19
C GLU A 222 -1.10 5.66 -25.80
N ASN A 223 -2.02 5.61 -26.77
CA ASN A 223 -3.46 5.70 -26.51
C ASN A 223 -3.97 4.51 -25.70
N GLU A 224 -3.46 3.30 -25.94
CA GLU A 224 -3.87 2.12 -25.16
C GLU A 224 -3.40 2.22 -23.71
N PHE A 225 -2.20 2.76 -23.48
CA PHE A 225 -1.68 3.04 -22.15
C PHE A 225 -2.53 4.08 -21.41
N ILE A 226 -2.85 5.20 -22.07
CA ILE A 226 -3.68 6.27 -21.49
C ILE A 226 -5.08 5.73 -21.15
N ASP A 227 -5.69 4.96 -22.04
CA ASP A 227 -6.97 4.32 -21.82
C ASP A 227 -6.93 3.35 -20.64
N ALA A 228 -5.90 2.48 -20.57
CA ALA A 228 -5.74 1.55 -19.45
C ALA A 228 -5.53 2.27 -18.12
N SER A 229 -4.74 3.34 -18.10
CA SER A 229 -4.50 4.16 -16.91
C SER A 229 -5.78 4.85 -16.43
N ARG A 230 -6.58 5.38 -17.36
CA ARG A 230 -7.88 5.99 -17.05
C ARG A 230 -8.87 4.98 -16.47
N LEU A 231 -8.87 3.74 -16.98
CA LEU A 231 -9.73 2.68 -16.46
C LEU A 231 -9.44 2.36 -14.98
N VAL A 232 -8.20 2.52 -14.51
CA VAL A 232 -7.87 2.35 -13.09
C VAL A 232 -8.59 3.39 -12.23
N TYR A 233 -8.50 4.67 -12.61
CA TYR A 233 -9.22 5.75 -11.93
C TYR A 233 -10.74 5.54 -11.97
N ASP A 234 -11.28 5.24 -13.15
CA ASP A 234 -12.72 5.02 -13.32
C ASP A 234 -13.20 3.82 -12.48
N GLY A 235 -12.41 2.73 -12.41
CA GLY A 235 -12.72 1.56 -11.59
C GLY A 235 -12.74 1.86 -10.09
N VAL A 236 -11.75 2.60 -9.56
CA VAL A 236 -11.74 3.03 -8.15
C VAL A 236 -12.92 3.95 -7.85
N ARG A 237 -13.24 4.88 -8.76
CA ARG A 237 -14.39 5.77 -8.62
C ARG A 237 -15.72 5.00 -8.63
N ASP A 238 -15.84 3.97 -9.44
CA ASP A 238 -17.07 3.17 -9.52
C ASP A 238 -17.27 2.29 -8.28
N ILE A 239 -16.19 1.77 -7.68
CA ILE A 239 -16.24 1.16 -6.34
C ILE A 239 -16.77 2.18 -5.32
N ARG A 240 -16.21 3.40 -5.30
CA ARG A 240 -16.67 4.46 -4.38
C ARG A 240 -18.16 4.77 -4.55
N LYS A 241 -18.62 4.92 -5.79
CA LYS A 241 -20.06 5.13 -6.08
C LYS A 241 -20.90 3.96 -5.59
N ALA A 242 -20.46 2.72 -5.79
CA ALA A 242 -21.19 1.53 -5.34
C ALA A 242 -21.36 1.53 -3.82
N VAL A 243 -20.29 1.82 -3.07
CA VAL A 243 -20.30 1.93 -1.60
C VAL A 243 -21.25 3.05 -1.12
N LEU A 244 -21.25 4.20 -1.81
CA LEU A 244 -22.08 5.35 -1.41
C LEU A 244 -23.55 5.25 -1.83
N MET A 245 -23.89 4.47 -2.86
CA MET A 245 -25.26 4.42 -3.40
C MET A 245 -26.32 3.87 -2.44
N ILE A 246 -25.96 3.11 -1.41
CA ILE A 246 -26.93 2.48 -0.50
C ILE A 246 -26.97 3.10 0.90
N ARG A 247 -25.92 3.80 1.34
CA ARG A 247 -25.95 4.61 2.59
C ARG A 247 -27.08 5.66 2.60
N VAL A 248 -27.49 6.16 1.43
CA VAL A 248 -28.60 7.13 1.29
C VAL A 248 -29.99 6.48 1.35
N ARG A 249 -30.12 5.18 1.04
CA ARG A 249 -31.42 4.49 1.09
C ARG A 249 -31.76 4.02 2.50
N ASP A 250 -30.80 3.46 3.24
CA ASP A 250 -31.08 2.95 4.60
C ASP A 250 -31.27 4.04 5.66
N SER A 251 -30.66 5.21 5.47
CA SER A 251 -30.91 6.38 6.34
C SER A 251 -32.32 6.98 6.18
N SER A 252 -33.07 6.57 5.14
CA SER A 252 -34.50 6.88 4.97
C SER A 252 -35.44 5.83 5.57
N VAL A 253 -34.93 4.65 5.95
CA VAL A 253 -35.72 3.56 6.58
C VAL A 253 -35.58 3.59 8.11
N ALA A 254 -34.55 4.24 8.66
CA ALA A 254 -34.36 4.43 10.10
C ALA A 254 -35.12 5.62 10.72
N ARG A 255 -36.01 6.29 9.96
CA ARG A 255 -36.89 7.36 10.45
C ARG A 255 -38.35 7.04 10.15
N THR A 256 -38.90 6.05 10.85
CA THR A 256 -40.33 5.93 11.14
C THR A 256 -40.52 5.26 12.48
#